data_AF-A0A4U0XUF7-F1
#
_entry.id   AF-A0A4U0XUF7-F1
#
_cell.length_a   1.000
_cell.length_b   1.000
_cell.length_c   1.000
_cell.angle_alpha   90.00
_cell.angle_beta   90.00
_cell.angle_gamma   90.00
#
_symmetry.space_group_name_H-M   'P 1'
#
loop_
_entity.id
_entity.type
_entity.pdbx_description
1 polymer ?
#
loop_
_entity_poly.entity_id
_entity_poly.type
_entity_poly.pdbx_seq_one_letter_code
_entity_poly.pdbx_strand_id
1 'polypeptide(L)'
;MSHPTTKGMADNKPANEPANGPAIECSVCGDEGTKSTTAIVCGDSVCHSCITEMFTLATEDESNYPPQWASHKLDIADFLDAIPVPVQHQFRTKSKEWEVKPVDRMYCQVKTASELPGEVQPRRAAPSPASV
;
A
#
# COMPACT_ATOMS: atom_id res chain seq x y z
N MET A 1 -74.69 0.69 22.79
CA MET A 1 -73.56 0.02 23.46
C MET A 1 -72.27 0.50 22.82
N SER A 2 -71.45 1.21 23.58
CA SER A 2 -70.16 1.76 23.15
C SER A 2 -69.09 0.69 23.24
N HIS A 3 -68.29 0.51 22.18
CA HIS A 3 -67.01 -0.19 22.27
C HIS A 3 -65.88 0.67 21.65
N PRO A 4 -64.66 0.58 22.19
CA PRO A 4 -63.74 1.72 22.28
C PRO A 4 -62.67 1.79 21.19
N THR A 5 -62.20 3.02 20.97
CA THR A 5 -60.96 3.41 20.29
C THR A 5 -59.72 2.85 20.98
N THR A 6 -58.80 2.24 20.23
CA THR A 6 -57.36 2.25 20.58
C THR A 6 -56.51 2.61 19.36
N LYS A 7 -55.96 3.81 19.47
CA LYS A 7 -54.88 4.42 18.71
C LYS A 7 -53.56 3.81 19.17
N GLY A 8 -52.65 3.51 18.25
CA GLY A 8 -51.31 3.03 18.60
C GLY A 8 -50.43 2.72 17.39
N MET A 9 -50.08 3.74 16.61
CA MET A 9 -48.84 3.72 15.82
C MET A 9 -47.65 3.84 16.77
N ALA A 10 -46.69 2.92 16.64
CA ALA A 10 -45.34 3.09 17.15
C ALA A 10 -44.38 2.20 16.37
N ASP A 11 -44.08 2.59 15.13
CA ASP A 11 -42.90 2.13 14.41
C ASP A 11 -41.65 2.68 15.11
N ASN A 12 -41.13 1.94 16.09
CA ASN A 12 -39.82 2.22 16.68
C ASN A 12 -38.73 1.64 15.77
N LYS A 13 -38.29 2.41 14.78
CA LYS A 13 -36.97 2.21 14.16
C LYS A 13 -35.96 2.97 15.01
N PRO A 14 -34.98 2.33 15.67
CA PRO A 14 -34.00 3.05 16.45
C PRO A 14 -33.13 3.90 15.52
N ALA A 15 -33.09 5.20 15.80
CA ALA A 15 -32.08 6.10 15.29
C ALA A 15 -30.78 5.83 16.06
N ASN A 16 -29.90 5.03 15.46
CA ASN A 16 -28.48 5.01 15.82
C ASN A 16 -27.63 5.16 14.55
N GLU A 17 -27.77 6.28 13.85
CA GLU A 17 -26.77 6.63 12.83
C GLU A 17 -25.49 7.04 13.55
N PRO A 18 -24.39 6.25 13.51
CA PRO A 18 -23.12 6.77 13.93
C PRO A 18 -22.72 7.87 12.94
N ALA A 19 -21.98 8.86 13.43
CA ALA A 19 -21.41 9.95 12.65
C ALA A 19 -20.32 9.46 11.67
N ASN A 20 -20.69 8.57 10.76
CA ASN A 20 -19.84 8.06 9.70
C ASN A 20 -20.42 8.60 8.38
N GLY A 21 -19.56 9.15 7.53
CA GLY A 21 -19.99 9.69 6.22
C GLY A 21 -20.66 8.62 5.34
N PRO A 22 -21.16 9.01 4.15
CA PRO A 22 -21.74 8.04 3.22
C PRO A 22 -20.76 6.89 2.97
N ALA A 23 -21.24 5.66 3.09
CA ALA A 23 -20.47 4.45 2.81
C ALA A 23 -20.03 4.46 1.33
N ILE A 24 -18.79 4.06 1.08
CA ILE A 24 -18.19 3.95 -0.25
C ILE A 24 -17.82 2.48 -0.47
N GLU A 25 -18.37 1.87 -1.50
CA GLU A 25 -18.07 0.48 -1.85
C GLU A 25 -16.74 0.38 -2.62
N CYS A 26 -15.90 -0.58 -2.23
CA CYS A 26 -14.65 -0.87 -2.93
C CYS A 26 -14.93 -1.65 -4.23
N SER A 27 -14.39 -1.17 -5.35
CA SER A 27 -14.56 -1.78 -6.67
C SER A 27 -13.80 -3.11 -6.84
N VAL A 28 -12.90 -3.44 -5.90
CA VAL A 28 -12.09 -4.68 -5.93
C VAL A 28 -12.72 -5.79 -5.08
N CYS A 29 -12.99 -5.51 -3.81
CA CYS A 29 -13.50 -6.52 -2.86
C CYS A 29 -15.00 -6.43 -2.59
N GLY A 30 -15.65 -5.32 -2.93
CA GLY A 30 -17.06 -5.05 -2.59
C GLY A 30 -17.30 -4.62 -1.14
N ASP A 31 -16.26 -4.47 -0.32
CA ASP A 31 -16.43 -4.04 1.07
C ASP A 31 -16.75 -2.54 1.17
N GLU A 32 -17.56 -2.19 2.16
CA GLU A 32 -17.89 -0.80 2.49
C GLU A 32 -16.75 -0.14 3.28
N GLY A 33 -16.36 1.06 2.85
CA GLY A 33 -15.39 1.91 3.50
C GLY A 33 -15.90 3.35 3.67
N THR A 34 -15.02 4.19 4.19
CA THR A 34 -15.25 5.63 4.30
C THR A 34 -14.30 6.37 3.36
N LYS A 35 -14.47 7.69 3.24
CA LYS A 35 -13.52 8.55 2.50
C LYS A 35 -12.08 8.47 3.02
N SER A 36 -11.87 8.12 4.30
CA SER A 36 -10.52 8.04 4.88
C SER A 36 -9.85 6.69 4.70
N THR A 37 -10.59 5.67 4.26
CA THR A 37 -10.10 4.31 4.05
C THR A 37 -10.17 3.89 2.58
N THR A 38 -10.47 4.84 1.69
CA THR A 38 -10.73 4.61 0.27
C THR A 38 -10.05 5.72 -0.53
N ALA A 39 -9.35 5.34 -1.60
CA ALA A 39 -8.79 6.27 -2.57
C ALA A 39 -9.45 6.07 -3.94
N ILE A 40 -9.27 7.03 -4.84
CA ILE A 40 -9.73 6.92 -6.22
C ILE A 40 -8.58 6.45 -7.10
N VAL A 41 -8.74 5.29 -7.73
CA VAL A 41 -7.79 4.73 -8.69
C VAL A 41 -8.43 4.78 -10.07
N CYS A 42 -7.91 5.64 -10.95
CA CYS A 42 -8.44 5.80 -12.32
C CYS A 42 -9.97 6.05 -12.42
N GLY A 43 -10.59 6.62 -11.39
CA GLY A 43 -12.03 6.89 -11.33
C GLY A 43 -12.83 5.90 -10.47
N ASP A 44 -12.23 4.78 -10.09
CA ASP A 44 -12.86 3.75 -9.28
C ASP A 44 -12.52 3.91 -7.79
N SER A 45 -13.49 3.65 -6.91
CA SER A 45 -13.27 3.69 -5.46
C SER A 45 -12.59 2.40 -5.01
N VAL A 46 -11.41 2.50 -4.39
CA VAL A 46 -10.62 1.33 -3.93
C VAL A 46 -10.18 1.52 -2.49
N CYS A 47 -10.45 0.53 -1.65
CA CYS A 47 -10.05 0.59 -0.25
C CYS A 47 -8.52 0.49 -0.09
N HIS A 48 -7.99 1.06 1.00
CA HIS A 48 -6.56 1.08 1.28
C HIS A 48 -5.94 -0.33 1.38
N SER A 49 -6.70 -1.32 1.86
CA SER A 49 -6.23 -2.71 1.93
C SER A 49 -6.02 -3.31 0.54
N CYS A 50 -6.94 -3.12 -0.40
CA CYS A 50 -6.77 -3.57 -1.79
C CYS A 50 -5.62 -2.85 -2.49
N ILE A 51 -5.47 -1.54 -2.28
CA ILE A 51 -4.32 -0.79 -2.81
C ILE A 51 -3.02 -1.37 -2.25
N THR A 52 -2.94 -1.55 -0.93
CA THR A 52 -1.76 -2.14 -0.28
C THR A 52 -1.45 -3.52 -0.85
N GLU A 53 -2.46 -4.37 -1.02
CA GLU A 53 -2.30 -5.71 -1.58
C GLU A 53 -1.74 -5.70 -3.00
N MET A 54 -2.23 -4.80 -3.87
CA MET A 54 -1.67 -4.66 -5.23
C MET A 54 -0.17 -4.36 -5.20
N PHE A 55 0.27 -3.47 -4.31
CA PHE A 55 1.70 -3.17 -4.16
C PHE A 55 2.46 -4.31 -3.49
N THR A 56 1.88 -5.01 -2.52
CA THR A 56 2.49 -6.19 -1.87
C THR A 56 2.70 -7.33 -2.87
N LEU A 57 1.67 -7.72 -3.62
CA LEU A 57 1.76 -8.72 -4.69
C LEU A 57 2.78 -8.31 -5.74
N ALA A 58 2.77 -7.01 -6.07
CA ALA A 58 3.78 -6.47 -6.95
C ALA A 58 5.16 -6.69 -6.38
N THR A 59 5.43 -6.63 -5.05
CA THR A 59 6.70 -6.91 -4.32
C THR A 59 7.11 -8.38 -4.16
N GLU A 60 6.16 -9.30 -4.30
CA GLU A 60 6.38 -10.74 -4.13
C GLU A 60 6.66 -11.45 -5.47
N ASP A 61 6.02 -11.00 -6.54
CA ASP A 61 6.13 -11.60 -7.87
C ASP A 61 6.36 -10.52 -8.93
N GLU A 62 7.49 -10.63 -9.64
CA GLU A 62 7.88 -9.69 -10.70
C GLU A 62 6.87 -9.65 -11.85
N SER A 63 6.08 -10.69 -12.08
CA SER A 63 5.03 -10.69 -13.10
C SER A 63 3.88 -9.72 -12.79
N ASN A 64 3.71 -9.34 -11.52
CA ASN A 64 2.78 -8.32 -11.07
C ASN A 64 3.41 -6.90 -11.06
N TYR A 65 4.70 -6.78 -11.40
CA TYR A 65 5.39 -5.50 -11.48
C TYR A 65 5.41 -4.94 -12.92
N PRO A 66 5.10 -3.64 -13.11
CA PRO A 66 4.56 -2.71 -12.12
C PRO A 66 3.09 -3.00 -11.83
N PRO A 67 2.60 -2.66 -10.62
CA PRO A 67 1.17 -2.74 -10.32
C PRO A 67 0.40 -1.87 -11.31
N GLN A 68 -0.67 -2.43 -11.86
CA GLN A 68 -1.46 -1.81 -12.92
C GLN A 68 -2.94 -1.83 -12.58
N TRP A 69 -3.63 -0.76 -12.98
CA TRP A 69 -5.09 -0.68 -13.03
C TRP A 69 -5.52 -0.57 -14.48
N ALA A 70 -6.16 -1.62 -15.01
CA ALA A 70 -6.37 -1.79 -16.45
C ALA A 70 -5.06 -1.60 -17.24
N SER A 71 -4.91 -0.51 -17.99
CA SER A 71 -3.70 -0.18 -18.75
C SER A 71 -2.84 0.93 -18.12
N HIS A 72 -3.18 1.37 -16.91
CA HIS A 72 -2.48 2.44 -16.20
C HIS A 72 -1.52 1.85 -15.17
N LYS A 73 -0.24 2.20 -15.28
CA LYS A 73 0.74 1.90 -14.22
C LYS A 73 0.44 2.77 -13.00
N LEU A 74 0.46 2.16 -11.83
CA LEU A 74 0.26 2.85 -10.56
C LEU A 74 1.61 3.30 -9.99
N ASP A 75 1.72 4.58 -9.62
CA ASP A 75 2.87 5.10 -8.88
C ASP A 75 2.57 5.02 -7.38
N ILE A 76 3.52 4.50 -6.60
CA ILE A 76 3.39 4.44 -5.15
C ILE A 76 3.27 5.84 -4.52
N ALA A 77 3.81 6.86 -5.17
CA ALA A 77 3.73 8.25 -4.72
C ALA A 77 2.28 8.75 -4.62
N ASP A 78 1.36 8.22 -5.42
CA ASP A 78 -0.05 8.61 -5.44
C ASP A 78 -0.84 8.01 -4.26
N PHE A 79 -0.26 7.02 -3.55
CA PHE A 79 -0.96 6.19 -2.56
C PHE A 79 -0.22 6.08 -1.21
N LEU A 80 0.67 7.02 -0.89
CA LEU A 80 1.48 6.96 0.34
C LEU A 80 0.63 6.94 1.62
N ASP A 81 -0.53 7.60 1.62
CA ASP A 81 -1.46 7.60 2.77
C ASP A 81 -2.24 6.29 2.90
N ALA A 82 -2.39 5.54 1.81
CA ALA A 82 -3.10 4.27 1.79
C ALA A 82 -2.20 3.07 2.14
N ILE A 83 -0.91 3.17 1.84
CA ILE A 83 0.04 2.04 1.92
C ILE A 83 0.87 2.16 3.19
N PRO A 84 0.96 1.12 4.03
CA PRO A 84 1.85 1.11 5.19
C PRO A 84 3.32 1.35 4.83
N VAL A 85 4.04 2.14 5.63
CA VAL A 85 5.46 2.48 5.42
C VAL A 85 6.36 1.26 5.14
N PRO A 86 6.22 0.10 5.82
CA PRO A 86 7.02 -1.09 5.51
C PRO A 86 6.83 -1.57 4.07
N VAL A 87 5.60 -1.60 3.57
CA VAL A 87 5.28 -1.98 2.19
C VAL A 87 5.84 -0.94 1.22
N GLN A 88 5.76 0.36 1.55
CA GLN A 88 6.39 1.40 0.73
C GLN A 88 7.89 1.20 0.59
N HIS A 89 8.58 0.90 1.69
CA HIS A 89 10.02 0.67 1.68
C HIS A 89 10.39 -0.60 0.88
N GLN A 90 9.64 -1.69 1.09
CA GLN A 90 9.83 -2.94 0.37
C GLN A 90 9.61 -2.74 -1.14
N PHE A 91 8.54 -2.06 -1.54
CA PHE A 91 8.24 -1.77 -2.93
C PHE A 91 9.33 -0.91 -3.58
N ARG A 92 9.81 0.15 -2.92
CA ARG A 92 10.92 0.97 -3.43
C ARG A 92 12.21 0.17 -3.57
N THR A 93 12.45 -0.79 -2.67
CA THR A 93 13.64 -1.66 -2.73
C THR A 93 13.54 -2.63 -3.89
N LYS A 94 12.40 -3.31 -4.04
CA LYS A 94 12.16 -4.29 -5.11
C LYS A 94 12.03 -3.65 -6.49
N SER A 95 11.45 -2.47 -6.59
CA SER A 95 11.35 -1.72 -7.86
C SER A 95 12.73 -1.50 -8.49
N LYS A 96 13.75 -1.14 -7.69
CA LYS A 96 15.13 -0.97 -8.19
C LYS A 96 15.70 -2.25 -8.80
N GLU A 97 15.33 -3.41 -8.25
CA GLU A 97 15.73 -4.72 -8.78
C GLU A 97 15.00 -5.00 -10.11
N TRP A 98 13.70 -4.74 -10.15
CA TRP A 98 12.84 -5.09 -11.28
C TRP A 98 12.91 -4.16 -12.47
N GLU A 99 13.33 -2.91 -12.26
CA GLU A 99 13.68 -1.98 -13.32
C GLU A 99 14.89 -2.48 -14.14
N VAL A 100 15.74 -3.34 -13.56
CA VAL A 100 16.85 -4.00 -14.26
C VAL A 100 16.35 -5.30 -14.87
N LYS A 101 16.65 -5.59 -16.14
CA LYS A 101 16.25 -6.86 -16.77
C LYS A 101 16.90 -8.05 -16.06
N PRO A 102 16.22 -9.19 -15.90
CA PRO A 102 16.77 -10.36 -15.19
C PRO A 102 18.17 -10.79 -15.67
N VAL A 103 18.43 -10.70 -16.98
CA VAL A 103 19.72 -11.06 -17.62
C VAL A 103 20.87 -10.12 -17.19
N ASP A 104 20.56 -8.88 -16.84
CA ASP A 104 21.53 -7.85 -16.47
C ASP A 104 21.71 -7.73 -14.95
N ARG A 105 20.94 -8.49 -14.15
CA ARG A 105 21.00 -8.44 -12.69
C ARG A 105 22.23 -9.18 -12.16
N MET A 106 22.98 -8.49 -11.32
CA MET A 106 24.14 -9.03 -10.60
C MET A 106 23.89 -8.91 -9.11
N TYR A 107 23.66 -10.03 -8.44
CA TYR A 107 23.43 -10.06 -7.00
C TYR A 107 24.75 -10.15 -6.25
N CYS A 108 24.95 -9.22 -5.32
CA CYS A 108 26.05 -9.31 -4.37
C CYS A 108 25.82 -10.52 -3.44
N GLN A 109 26.77 -11.45 -3.40
CA GLN A 109 26.72 -12.64 -2.54
C GLN A 109 27.04 -12.33 -1.06
N VAL A 110 27.21 -11.05 -0.71
CA VAL A 110 27.45 -10.65 0.69
C VAL A 110 26.17 -10.93 1.46
N LYS A 111 26.22 -11.93 2.34
CA LYS A 111 25.22 -12.09 3.40
C LYS A 111 25.25 -10.79 4.19
N THR A 112 24.17 -10.02 4.15
CA THR A 112 24.02 -8.86 5.02
C THR A 112 24.20 -9.36 6.44
N ALA A 113 25.32 -8.99 7.06
CA ALA A 113 25.53 -9.19 8.47
C ALA A 113 24.54 -8.29 9.21
N SER A 114 23.37 -8.82 9.55
CA SER A 114 22.51 -8.22 10.57
C SER A 114 23.17 -8.28 11.96
N GLU A 115 24.31 -8.95 12.11
CA GLU A 115 25.17 -8.89 13.30
C GLU A 115 26.65 -8.94 12.90
N LEU A 116 27.34 -7.80 12.98
CA LEU A 116 28.80 -7.77 13.17
C LEU A 116 29.12 -6.73 14.24
N PRO A 117 29.57 -7.12 15.45
CA PRO A 117 30.54 -6.31 16.17
C PRO A 117 31.90 -6.54 15.48
N GLY A 118 32.24 -5.66 14.54
CA GLY A 118 33.47 -5.79 13.77
C GLY A 118 33.73 -4.56 12.92
N GLU A 119 34.34 -3.55 13.55
CA GLU A 119 34.93 -2.34 12.98
C GLU A 119 35.37 -2.50 11.51
N VAL A 120 34.68 -1.78 10.60
CA VAL A 120 35.18 -1.57 9.23
C VAL A 120 36.31 -0.56 9.32
N GLN A 121 37.56 -1.02 9.31
CA GLN A 121 38.69 -0.11 9.14
C GLN A 121 38.54 0.62 7.79
N PRO A 122 38.65 1.96 7.76
CA PRO A 122 38.64 2.69 6.50
C PRO A 122 39.87 2.27 5.68
N ARG A 123 39.65 1.91 4.42
CA ARG A 123 40.76 1.68 3.47
C ARG A 123 41.62 2.94 3.46
N ARG A 124 42.88 2.82 3.86
CA ARG A 124 43.86 3.91 3.76
C ARG A 124 43.90 4.36 2.29
N ALA A 125 43.63 5.64 2.07
CA ALA A 125 43.94 6.27 0.80
C ALA A 125 45.44 6.08 0.53
N ALA A 126 45.79 5.62 -0.68
CA ALA A 126 47.17 5.59 -1.13
C ALA A 126 47.73 7.03 -1.11
N PRO A 127 48.96 7.26 -0.63
CA PRO A 127 49.55 8.58 -0.71
C PRO A 127 49.76 8.97 -2.18
N SER A 128 49.25 10.14 -2.54
CA SER A 128 49.47 10.77 -3.85
C SER A 128 50.98 10.94 -4.10
N PRO A 129 51.52 10.58 -5.27
CA PRO A 129 52.91 10.86 -5.57
C PRO A 129 53.12 12.38 -5.65
N ALA A 130 54.10 12.87 -4.89
CA ALA A 130 54.56 14.25 -4.98
C ALA A 130 55.07 14.51 -6.41
N SER A 131 54.57 15.58 -7.02
CA SER A 131 55.13 16.08 -8.28
C SER A 131 56.52 16.67 -8.02
N VAL A 132 57.48 16.26 -8.84
CA VAL A 132 58.84 16.79 -8.94
C VAL A 132 58.82 18.17 -9.60
#